data_AF-A0A0S7EKS0-F1
#
_entry.id   AF-A0A0S7EKS0-F1
#
_cell.length_a   1.000
_cell.length_b   1.000
_cell.length_c   1.000
_cell.angle_alpha   90.00
_cell.angle_beta   90.00
_cell.angle_gamma   90.00
#
_symmetry.space_group_name_H-M   'P 1'
#
loop_
_entity.id
_entity.type
_entity.pdbx_description
1 polymer ?
#
loop_
_entity_poly.entity_id
_entity_poly.type
_entity_poly.pdbx_seq_one_letter_code
_entity_poly.pdbx_strand_id
1 'polypeptide(L)'
;KSTFFFLQGRRGKGSIFVWAAGNGGMQHDHCGADGYVNSIYTIAIGAVAQTGKPAYFGEPCPGVMAVTLTGSNVGDSLPLVTVTNTGDGCVTRFPGTSSAAPIAAGILALALEVNPLMTWRDVQHLIAMTAKIPDPEEPGWTINAAGYHVHHRYGFGVLDA
;
A
#
# COMPACT_ATOMS: atom_id res chain seq x y z
N LYS A 1 16.12 1.79 -18.92
CA LYS A 1 14.76 2.22 -19.31
C LYS A 1 13.96 2.74 -18.11
N SER A 2 14.01 2.11 -16.93
CA SER A 2 13.25 2.53 -15.74
C SER A 2 13.58 3.93 -15.21
N THR A 3 14.86 4.32 -15.19
CA THR A 3 15.32 5.65 -14.70
C THR A 3 14.70 6.85 -15.43
N PHE A 4 14.28 6.68 -16.69
CA PHE A 4 13.66 7.75 -17.47
C PHE A 4 12.32 8.21 -16.86
N PHE A 5 11.48 7.27 -16.39
CA PHE A 5 10.18 7.62 -15.81
C PHE A 5 10.30 8.37 -14.48
N PHE A 6 11.34 8.11 -13.70
CA PHE A 6 11.60 8.79 -12.43
C PHE A 6 12.22 10.17 -12.59
N LEU A 7 13.02 10.37 -13.65
CA LEU A 7 13.70 11.63 -13.91
C LEU A 7 12.94 12.56 -14.87
N GLN A 8 12.04 12.03 -15.70
CA GLN A 8 11.37 12.79 -16.76
C GLN A 8 9.84 12.76 -16.64
N GLY A 9 9.27 11.78 -15.94
CA GLY A 9 7.83 11.70 -15.69
C GLY A 9 7.30 12.93 -14.95
N ARG A 10 6.03 13.28 -15.17
CA ARG A 10 5.37 14.44 -14.52
C ARG A 10 6.17 15.75 -14.62
N ARG A 11 6.75 16.04 -15.79
CA ARG A 11 7.62 17.21 -16.05
C ARG A 11 8.85 17.23 -15.13
N GLY A 12 9.50 16.08 -14.94
CA GLY A 12 10.69 15.93 -14.11
C GLY A 12 10.43 15.66 -12.62
N LYS A 13 9.17 15.60 -12.18
CA LYS A 13 8.81 15.25 -10.78
C LYS A 13 8.85 13.75 -10.50
N GLY A 14 8.91 12.95 -11.55
CA GLY A 14 8.87 11.50 -11.52
C GLY A 14 7.45 10.95 -11.44
N SER A 15 7.21 9.90 -12.21
CA SER A 15 5.97 9.12 -12.14
C SER A 15 5.88 8.37 -10.81
N ILE A 16 4.67 8.20 -10.30
CA ILE A 16 4.39 7.46 -9.06
C ILE A 16 3.87 6.09 -9.46
N PHE A 17 4.56 5.04 -9.00
CA PHE A 17 4.19 3.65 -9.27
C PHE A 17 3.73 3.01 -7.96
N VAL A 18 2.45 2.68 -7.90
CA VAL A 18 1.87 1.96 -6.77
C VAL A 18 1.82 0.48 -7.13
N TRP A 19 2.28 -0.39 -6.23
CA TRP A 19 2.40 -1.81 -6.47
C TRP A 19 1.75 -2.61 -5.34
N ALA A 20 1.09 -3.72 -5.66
CA ALA A 20 0.58 -4.63 -4.65
C ALA A 20 1.73 -5.45 -4.07
N ALA A 21 1.79 -5.59 -2.75
CA ALA A 21 2.89 -6.30 -2.09
C ALA A 21 2.90 -7.82 -2.35
N GLY A 22 1.76 -8.42 -2.72
CA GLY A 22 1.65 -9.86 -2.97
C GLY A 22 0.54 -10.55 -2.18
N ASN A 23 0.22 -11.78 -2.56
CA ASN A 23 -0.88 -12.59 -2.00
C ASN A 23 -0.44 -14.01 -1.58
N GLY A 24 0.88 -14.27 -1.56
CA GLY A 24 1.50 -15.55 -1.24
C GLY A 24 1.67 -15.84 0.25
N GLY A 25 1.10 -15.02 1.15
CA GLY A 25 1.33 -15.15 2.60
C GLY A 25 0.93 -16.51 3.18
N MET A 26 -0.10 -17.16 2.60
CA MET A 26 -0.51 -18.52 3.00
C MET A 26 0.47 -19.61 2.55
N GLN A 27 1.31 -19.30 1.56
CA GLN A 27 2.36 -20.17 1.05
C GLN A 27 3.71 -19.86 1.73
N HIS A 28 3.69 -19.01 2.76
CA HIS A 28 4.88 -18.48 3.42
C HIS A 28 5.82 -17.71 2.47
N ASP A 29 5.24 -17.07 1.45
CA ASP A 29 5.99 -16.22 0.54
C ASP A 29 6.42 -14.92 1.23
N HIS A 30 7.48 -14.33 0.70
CA HIS A 30 8.11 -13.14 1.24
C HIS A 30 8.35 -12.17 0.08
N CYS A 31 7.66 -11.03 0.09
CA CYS A 31 7.67 -10.07 -1.01
C CYS A 31 9.05 -9.47 -1.31
N GLY A 32 10.03 -9.70 -0.43
CA GLY A 32 11.43 -9.43 -0.71
C GLY A 32 12.03 -10.26 -1.87
N ALA A 33 11.35 -11.32 -2.32
CA ALA A 33 11.71 -12.06 -3.52
C ALA A 33 11.10 -11.46 -4.81
N ASP A 34 10.17 -10.50 -4.70
CA ASP A 34 9.60 -9.77 -5.82
C ASP A 34 10.43 -8.49 -6.10
N GLY A 35 11.12 -8.48 -7.25
CA GLY A 35 11.94 -7.36 -7.70
C GLY A 35 11.17 -6.07 -8.00
N TYR A 36 9.85 -6.15 -8.21
CA TYR A 36 9.00 -4.97 -8.32
C TYR A 36 8.75 -4.37 -6.95
N VAL A 37 8.35 -5.17 -5.95
CA VAL A 37 8.09 -4.72 -4.58
C VAL A 37 9.35 -4.12 -3.93
N ASN A 38 10.51 -4.76 -4.12
CA ASN A 38 11.77 -4.30 -3.56
C ASN A 38 12.42 -3.13 -4.33
N SER A 39 11.81 -2.67 -5.42
CA SER A 39 12.30 -1.52 -6.15
C SER A 39 11.99 -0.24 -5.37
N ILE A 40 13.03 0.54 -5.04
CA ILE A 40 12.91 1.86 -4.38
C ILE A 40 11.99 2.85 -5.11
N TYR A 41 11.75 2.55 -6.39
CA TYR A 41 10.98 3.35 -7.30
C TYR A 41 9.46 3.06 -7.27
N THR A 42 9.06 2.02 -6.55
CA THR A 42 7.66 1.64 -6.36
C THR A 42 7.24 1.91 -4.93
N ILE A 43 5.95 2.14 -4.75
CA ILE A 43 5.31 2.22 -3.44
C ILE A 43 4.55 0.92 -3.28
N ALA A 44 5.16 -0.03 -2.56
CA ALA A 44 4.54 -1.33 -2.30
C ALA A 44 3.49 -1.23 -1.19
N ILE A 45 2.28 -1.66 -1.50
CA ILE A 45 1.11 -1.54 -0.65
C ILE A 45 0.65 -2.94 -0.23
N GLY A 46 0.69 -3.19 1.08
CA GLY A 46 0.09 -4.37 1.69
C GLY A 46 -1.40 -4.17 1.96
N ALA A 47 -2.02 -5.18 2.57
CA ALA A 47 -3.45 -5.21 2.81
C ALA A 47 -3.78 -5.43 4.27
N VAL A 48 -4.75 -4.68 4.78
CA VAL A 48 -5.33 -4.87 6.11
C VAL A 48 -6.83 -5.11 6.03
N ALA A 49 -7.32 -5.96 6.92
CA ALA A 49 -8.75 -6.13 7.13
C ALA A 49 -9.36 -4.88 7.78
N GLN A 50 -10.69 -4.78 7.75
CA GLN A 50 -11.45 -3.71 8.42
C GLN A 50 -11.13 -3.56 9.91
N THR A 51 -10.64 -4.62 10.55
CA THR A 51 -10.28 -4.66 11.96
C THR A 51 -8.88 -4.12 12.25
N GLY A 52 -8.14 -3.65 11.22
CA GLY A 52 -6.73 -3.23 11.33
C GLY A 52 -5.72 -4.39 11.29
N LYS A 53 -6.19 -5.63 11.37
CA LYS A 53 -5.35 -6.83 11.33
C LYS A 53 -4.75 -7.06 9.93
N PRO A 54 -3.56 -7.66 9.83
CA PRO A 54 -2.94 -7.91 8.55
C PRO A 54 -3.73 -8.97 7.79
N ALA A 55 -3.88 -8.82 6.48
CA ALA A 55 -4.57 -9.80 5.66
C ALA A 55 -3.79 -11.13 5.65
N TYR A 56 -4.49 -12.26 5.79
CA TYR A 56 -3.87 -13.59 5.87
C TYR A 56 -3.07 -14.01 4.62
N PHE A 57 -3.39 -13.42 3.46
CA PHE A 57 -2.67 -13.61 2.21
C PHE A 57 -1.53 -12.62 2.01
N GLY A 58 -1.44 -11.55 2.80
CA GLY A 58 -0.42 -10.51 2.63
C GLY A 58 0.98 -11.04 2.90
N GLU A 59 1.92 -10.68 2.03
CA GLU A 59 3.33 -11.07 2.17
C GLU A 59 4.09 -10.04 3.01
N PRO A 60 4.78 -10.44 4.09
CA PRO A 60 5.63 -9.53 4.86
C PRO A 60 6.98 -9.32 4.16
N CYS A 61 7.46 -8.07 4.10
CA CYS A 61 8.86 -7.77 3.80
C CYS A 61 9.21 -6.32 4.18
N PRO A 62 10.51 -5.99 4.33
CA PRO A 62 10.96 -4.60 4.53
C PRO A 62 10.61 -3.64 3.37
N GLY A 63 10.29 -4.19 2.18
CA GLY A 63 9.87 -3.40 1.02
C GLY A 63 8.44 -2.87 1.11
N VAL A 64 7.58 -3.43 1.99
CA VAL A 64 6.22 -2.91 2.20
C VAL A 64 6.31 -1.50 2.78
N MET A 65 5.71 -0.54 2.09
CA MET A 65 5.79 0.86 2.46
C MET A 65 4.62 1.32 3.32
N ALA A 66 3.41 0.89 2.96
CA ALA A 66 2.20 1.16 3.72
C ALA A 66 1.15 0.09 3.44
N VAL A 67 0.01 0.18 4.11
CA VAL A 67 -1.15 -0.68 3.87
C VAL A 67 -2.41 0.14 3.64
N THR A 68 -3.37 -0.48 2.96
CA THR A 68 -4.74 0.03 2.88
C THR A 68 -5.73 -1.13 3.05
N LEU A 69 -7.01 -0.79 3.14
CA LEU A 69 -8.08 -1.76 3.30
C LEU A 69 -8.17 -2.70 2.09
N THR A 70 -8.54 -3.95 2.35
CA THR A 70 -8.87 -4.94 1.33
C THR A 70 -10.28 -5.47 1.48
N GLY A 71 -10.87 -5.96 0.39
CA GLY A 71 -12.20 -6.57 0.39
C GLY A 71 -12.26 -7.98 1.00
N SER A 72 -11.35 -8.32 1.91
CA SER A 72 -11.29 -9.64 2.56
C SER A 72 -12.03 -9.63 3.90
N ASN A 73 -12.92 -10.61 4.10
CA ASN A 73 -13.80 -10.66 5.25
C ASN A 73 -13.07 -11.13 6.52
N VAL A 74 -13.17 -10.33 7.58
CA VAL A 74 -13.03 -10.79 8.96
C VAL A 74 -14.35 -10.43 9.66
N GLY A 75 -15.32 -11.33 9.67
CA GLY A 75 -16.66 -11.12 10.25
C GLY A 75 -17.76 -10.71 9.26
N ASP A 76 -18.87 -10.17 9.79
CA ASP A 76 -20.18 -10.17 9.13
C ASP A 76 -20.51 -8.96 8.22
N SER A 77 -21.28 -9.29 7.17
CA SER A 77 -22.27 -8.53 6.40
C SER A 77 -21.94 -7.31 5.50
N LEU A 78 -20.95 -6.45 5.77
CA LEU A 78 -20.77 -5.23 4.94
C LEU A 78 -19.76 -5.40 3.80
N PRO A 79 -20.03 -4.85 2.60
CA PRO A 79 -19.07 -4.87 1.51
C PRO A 79 -17.91 -3.92 1.80
N LEU A 80 -16.72 -4.47 2.04
CA LEU A 80 -15.55 -3.70 2.44
C LEU A 80 -14.92 -2.92 1.30
N VAL A 81 -14.90 -3.51 0.10
CA VAL A 81 -14.38 -2.87 -1.11
C VAL A 81 -15.33 -3.21 -2.26
N THR A 82 -16.17 -2.23 -2.59
CA THR A 82 -17.09 -2.30 -3.74
C THR A 82 -16.46 -1.60 -4.93
N VAL A 83 -16.39 -2.29 -6.06
CA VAL A 83 -15.81 -1.78 -7.32
C VAL A 83 -16.74 -2.06 -8.49
N THR A 84 -16.59 -1.31 -9.56
CA THR A 84 -17.25 -1.60 -10.84
C THR A 84 -16.76 -2.92 -11.41
N ASN A 85 -17.66 -3.68 -12.03
CA ASN A 85 -17.32 -4.89 -12.79
C ASN A 85 -17.35 -4.59 -14.30
N THR A 86 -16.90 -5.53 -15.12
CA THR A 86 -17.10 -5.46 -16.58
C THR A 86 -18.60 -5.41 -16.91
N GLY A 87 -19.01 -4.49 -17.78
CA GLY A 87 -20.42 -4.17 -18.04
C GLY A 87 -20.99 -3.19 -17.00
N ASP A 88 -22.30 -3.14 -16.84
CA ASP A 88 -22.97 -2.21 -15.91
C ASP A 88 -23.12 -2.79 -14.47
N GLY A 89 -22.19 -3.67 -14.08
CA GLY A 89 -22.25 -4.39 -12.80
C GLY A 89 -21.33 -3.82 -11.72
N CYS A 90 -21.49 -4.30 -10.48
CA CYS A 90 -20.56 -4.06 -9.39
C CYS A 90 -20.16 -5.37 -8.69
N VAL A 91 -18.95 -5.41 -8.15
CA VAL A 91 -18.47 -6.45 -7.24
C VAL A 91 -18.33 -5.83 -5.87
N THR A 92 -19.01 -6.40 -4.88
CA THR A 92 -19.05 -5.89 -3.51
C THR A 92 -17.97 -6.47 -2.60
N ARG A 93 -17.19 -7.44 -3.13
CA ARG A 93 -16.10 -8.12 -2.44
C ARG A 93 -14.93 -8.31 -3.39
N PHE A 94 -14.00 -7.35 -3.39
CA PHE A 94 -12.75 -7.46 -4.14
C PHE A 94 -11.56 -7.61 -3.16
N PRO A 95 -11.13 -8.85 -2.83
CA PRO A 95 -10.03 -9.09 -1.91
C PRO A 95 -8.67 -9.04 -2.60
N GLY A 96 -7.61 -9.08 -1.78
CA GLY A 96 -6.22 -9.14 -2.22
C GLY A 96 -5.47 -7.83 -1.99
N THR A 97 -4.15 -7.88 -1.96
CA THR A 97 -3.32 -6.66 -2.05
C THR A 97 -3.56 -5.91 -3.36
N SER A 98 -4.07 -6.61 -4.37
CA SER A 98 -4.54 -6.05 -5.64
C SER A 98 -5.71 -5.08 -5.47
N SER A 99 -6.53 -5.18 -4.42
CA SER A 99 -7.56 -4.19 -4.11
C SER A 99 -7.01 -3.00 -3.31
N ALA A 100 -5.97 -3.26 -2.51
CA ALA A 100 -5.33 -2.27 -1.65
C ALA A 100 -4.53 -1.23 -2.47
N ALA A 101 -3.77 -1.67 -3.48
CA ALA A 101 -2.95 -0.80 -4.31
C ALA A 101 -3.76 0.30 -5.06
N PRO A 102 -4.91 0.02 -5.70
CA PRO A 102 -5.76 1.05 -6.31
C PRO A 102 -6.32 2.06 -5.29
N ILE A 103 -6.66 1.62 -4.07
CA ILE A 103 -7.11 2.54 -3.01
C ILE A 103 -5.98 3.50 -2.63
N ALA A 104 -4.76 2.98 -2.44
CA ALA A 104 -3.60 3.82 -2.19
C ALA A 104 -3.33 4.79 -3.34
N ALA A 105 -3.45 4.33 -4.59
CA ALA A 105 -3.31 5.21 -5.76
C ALA A 105 -4.34 6.35 -5.76
N GLY A 106 -5.58 6.08 -5.34
CA GLY A 106 -6.62 7.10 -5.17
C GLY A 106 -6.27 8.13 -4.09
N ILE A 107 -5.83 7.68 -2.91
CA ILE A 107 -5.39 8.56 -1.81
C ILE A 107 -4.22 9.45 -2.27
N LEU A 108 -3.23 8.86 -2.94
CA LEU A 108 -2.08 9.61 -3.46
C LEU A 108 -2.49 10.58 -4.57
N ALA A 109 -3.50 10.27 -5.37
CA ALA A 109 -4.04 11.21 -6.35
C ALA A 109 -4.65 12.45 -5.68
N LEU A 110 -5.37 12.29 -4.57
CA LEU A 110 -5.90 13.41 -3.78
C LEU A 110 -4.76 14.26 -3.20
N ALA A 111 -3.72 13.64 -2.66
CA ALA A 111 -2.55 14.36 -2.16
C ALA A 111 -1.87 15.19 -3.27
N LEU A 112 -1.77 14.63 -4.47
CA LEU A 112 -1.23 15.33 -5.65
C LEU A 112 -2.14 16.43 -6.20
N GLU A 113 -3.46 16.32 -6.00
CA GLU A 113 -4.40 17.37 -6.34
C GLU A 113 -4.14 18.61 -5.48
N VAL A 114 -3.92 18.41 -4.18
CA VAL A 114 -3.57 19.48 -3.24
C VAL A 114 -2.19 20.07 -3.56
N ASN A 115 -1.19 19.23 -3.84
CA ASN A 115 0.14 19.68 -4.19
C ASN A 115 0.71 18.96 -5.44
N PRO A 116 0.47 19.52 -6.64
CA PRO A 116 0.93 18.90 -7.89
C PRO A 116 2.44 19.02 -8.10
N LEU A 117 3.16 19.76 -7.24
CA LEU A 117 4.61 19.92 -7.30
C LEU A 117 5.36 18.78 -6.62
N MET A 118 4.70 17.96 -5.79
CA MET A 118 5.33 16.84 -5.10
C MET A 118 6.01 15.88 -6.09
N THR A 119 7.27 15.57 -5.79
CA THR A 119 8.04 14.54 -6.48
C THR A 119 7.64 13.15 -6.01
N TRP A 120 8.06 12.11 -6.74
CA TRP A 120 7.83 10.72 -6.35
C TRP A 120 8.42 10.39 -4.97
N ARG A 121 9.53 11.04 -4.57
CA ARG A 121 10.14 10.90 -3.25
C ARG A 121 9.37 11.65 -2.18
N ASP A 122 8.87 12.86 -2.47
CA ASP A 122 8.07 13.61 -1.50
C ASP A 122 6.81 12.82 -1.11
N VAL A 123 6.20 12.14 -2.07
CA VAL A 123 5.07 11.23 -1.82
C VAL A 123 5.48 10.08 -0.90
N GLN A 124 6.66 9.50 -1.10
CA GLN A 124 7.18 8.47 -0.21
C GLN A 124 7.40 9.00 1.23
N HIS A 125 7.97 10.19 1.36
CA HIS A 125 8.15 10.84 2.66
C HIS A 125 6.81 11.17 3.32
N LEU A 126 5.82 11.63 2.56
CA LEU A 126 4.48 11.92 3.07
C LEU A 126 3.88 10.69 3.75
N ILE A 127 3.93 9.53 3.08
CA ILE A 127 3.44 8.26 3.64
C ILE A 127 4.14 7.94 4.97
N ALA A 128 5.48 8.05 5.03
CA ALA A 128 6.22 7.74 6.25
C ALA A 128 5.84 8.67 7.42
N MET A 129 5.49 9.93 7.12
CA MET A 129 5.12 10.93 8.13
C MET A 129 3.66 10.81 8.60
N THR A 130 2.74 10.36 7.73
CA THR A 130 1.29 10.44 7.99
C THR A 130 0.62 9.09 8.22
N ALA A 131 1.27 7.98 7.87
CA ALA A 131 0.69 6.65 8.08
C ALA A 131 0.42 6.38 9.58
N LYS A 132 -0.71 5.74 9.86
CA LYS A 132 -1.16 5.42 11.22
C LYS A 132 -0.95 3.95 11.53
N ILE A 133 -0.59 3.62 12.77
CA ILE A 133 -0.51 2.23 13.23
C ILE A 133 -1.92 1.65 13.31
N PRO A 134 -2.29 0.65 12.46
CA PRO A 134 -3.64 0.10 12.47
C PRO A 134 -3.89 -0.89 13.61
N ASP A 135 -2.85 -1.58 14.08
CA ASP A 135 -2.90 -2.55 15.17
C ASP A 135 -1.61 -2.45 16.01
N PRO A 136 -1.63 -1.69 17.12
CA PRO A 136 -0.46 -1.53 18.00
C PRO A 136 -0.05 -2.82 18.74
N GLU A 137 -0.97 -3.79 18.86
CA GLU A 137 -0.74 -5.04 19.59
C GLU A 137 -0.09 -6.13 18.70
N GLU A 138 -0.07 -5.95 17.38
CA GLU A 138 0.62 -6.89 16.48
C GLU A 138 2.14 -6.89 16.78
N PRO A 139 2.74 -8.05 17.08
CA PRO A 139 4.16 -8.13 17.39
C PRO A 139 5.03 -7.86 16.16
N GLY A 140 6.06 -7.04 16.32
CA GLY A 140 7.04 -6.74 15.27
C GLY A 140 7.24 -5.26 14.98
N TRP A 141 6.48 -4.38 15.64
CA TRP A 141 6.67 -2.94 15.51
C TRP A 141 8.03 -2.54 16.10
N THR A 142 8.76 -1.75 15.33
CA THR A 142 10.03 -1.15 15.75
C THR A 142 10.06 0.32 15.37
N ILE A 143 10.86 1.11 16.06
CA ILE A 143 11.12 2.51 15.68
C ILE A 143 12.42 2.54 14.89
N ASN A 144 12.38 3.06 13.67
CA ASN A 144 13.55 3.19 12.82
C ASN A 144 14.44 4.38 13.24
N ALA A 145 15.61 4.53 12.61
CA ALA A 145 16.56 5.59 12.94
C ALA A 145 16.04 7.02 12.67
N ALA A 146 14.97 7.18 11.90
CA ALA A 146 14.32 8.46 11.65
C ALA A 146 13.17 8.76 12.61
N GLY A 147 12.90 7.88 13.59
CA GLY A 147 11.87 8.06 14.61
C GLY A 147 10.47 7.59 14.19
N TYR A 148 10.34 6.87 13.07
CA TYR A 148 9.05 6.34 12.60
C TYR A 148 8.84 4.89 13.02
N HIS A 149 7.59 4.55 13.33
CA HIS A 149 7.18 3.16 13.52
C HIS A 149 7.17 2.42 12.19
N VAL A 150 7.74 1.21 12.17
CA VAL A 150 7.79 0.34 11.00
C VAL A 150 7.52 -1.11 11.37
N HIS A 151 6.92 -1.85 10.44
CA HIS A 151 6.58 -3.26 10.58
C HIS A 151 6.54 -3.97 9.23
N HIS A 152 7.10 -5.18 9.09
CA HIS A 152 7.19 -5.86 7.79
C HIS A 152 5.84 -6.21 7.14
N ARG A 153 4.76 -6.31 7.92
CA ARG A 153 3.38 -6.47 7.40
C ARG A 153 2.64 -5.18 7.11
N TYR A 154 3.07 -4.05 7.71
CA TYR A 154 2.34 -2.79 7.64
C TYR A 154 3.11 -1.66 6.96
N GLY A 155 4.40 -1.83 6.70
CA GLY A 155 5.30 -0.73 6.39
C GLY A 155 5.28 0.31 7.51
N PHE A 156 5.02 1.56 7.15
CA PHE A 156 4.82 2.65 8.10
C PHE A 156 3.41 2.66 8.75
N GLY A 157 2.46 1.90 8.21
CA GLY A 157 1.08 1.85 8.71
C GLY A 157 0.03 2.02 7.62
N VAL A 158 -1.22 2.25 8.04
CA VAL A 158 -2.34 2.52 7.14
C VAL A 158 -2.29 3.94 6.61
N LEU A 159 -2.53 4.12 5.30
CA LEU A 159 -2.67 5.45 4.71
C LEU A 159 -3.90 6.17 5.28
N ASP A 160 -3.72 7.46 5.57
CA ASP A 160 -4.74 8.36 6.12
C ASP A 160 -4.91 9.53 5.14
N ALA A 161 -6.11 9.69 4.60
CA ALA A 161 -6.43 10.58 3.49
C ALA A 161 -6.93 11.96 3.95
#